data_AF-A0A2A4I391-F1
#
_entry.id   AF-A0A2A4I391-F1
#
_cell.length_a   1.000
_cell.length_b   1.000
_cell.length_c   1.000
_cell.angle_alpha   90.00
_cell.angle_beta   90.00
_cell.angle_gamma   90.00
#
_symmetry.space_group_name_H-M   'P 1'
#
loop_
_entity.id
_entity.type
_entity.pdbx_description
1 polymer ?
#
loop_
_entity_poly.entity_id
_entity_poly.type
_entity_poly.pdbx_seq_one_letter_code
_entity_poly.pdbx_strand_id
1 'polypeptide(L)'
;CDSATVLHKPRLLSDNGPSYIAGELAEYIEARKMSHVRGAPCHPQTQGKIERWHQTLKNRILLENYFLPGDLEAHIEAFVEHYNHQRYHESLANVTPADAYFGRAPAIIKLRERIKRQTIEHRRLPAPQVRRLTSTP
;
A
#
# COMPACT_ATOMS: atom_id res chain seq x y z
N CYS A 1 -6.76 -13.39 -6.90
CA CYS A 1 -8.19 -13.10 -6.59
C CYS A 1 -8.19 -11.95 -5.60
N ASP A 2 -8.14 -10.73 -6.14
CA ASP A 2 -7.86 -9.50 -5.41
C ASP A 2 -9.09 -8.59 -5.45
N SER A 3 -10.18 -9.06 -4.85
CA SER A 3 -11.39 -8.26 -4.70
C SER A 3 -11.40 -7.62 -3.31
N ALA A 4 -11.26 -6.30 -3.24
CA ALA A 4 -11.46 -5.55 -2.00
C ALA A 4 -12.95 -5.40 -1.75
N THR A 5 -13.41 -5.70 -0.53
CA THR A 5 -14.76 -5.31 -0.10
C THR A 5 -14.75 -3.81 0.16
N VAL A 6 -14.97 -3.02 -0.89
CA VAL A 6 -15.06 -1.56 -0.81
C VAL A 6 -16.38 -1.20 -0.09
N LEU A 7 -16.32 -1.02 1.23
CA LEU A 7 -17.49 -0.70 2.07
C LEU A 7 -18.17 0.61 1.64
N HIS A 8 -17.39 1.56 1.10
CA HIS A 8 -17.84 2.87 0.65
C HIS A 8 -17.17 3.24 -0.67
N LYS A 9 -17.93 3.81 -1.61
CA LYS A 9 -17.37 4.30 -2.87
C LYS A 9 -16.20 5.26 -2.59
N PRO A 10 -15.08 5.12 -3.32
CA PRO A 10 -13.93 5.97 -3.09
C PRO A 10 -14.29 7.44 -3.33
N ARG A 11 -13.69 8.31 -2.54
CA ARG A 11 -13.77 9.75 -2.69
C ARG A 11 -12.48 10.23 -3.34
N LEU A 12 -12.59 11.01 -4.40
CA LEU A 12 -11.44 11.62 -5.04
C LEU A 12 -11.00 12.84 -4.21
N LEU A 13 -9.72 12.93 -3.90
CA LEU A 13 -9.07 14.12 -3.36
C LEU A 13 -8.05 14.59 -4.39
N SER A 14 -8.19 15.81 -4.89
CA SER A 14 -7.25 16.39 -5.86
C SER A 14 -6.87 17.83 -5.51
N ASP A 15 -5.88 18.35 -6.20
CA ASP A 15 -5.61 19.78 -6.24
C ASP A 15 -6.63 20.51 -7.14
N ASN A 16 -6.35 21.78 -7.39
CA ASN A 16 -7.14 22.66 -8.25
C ASN A 16 -6.54 22.80 -9.66
N GLY A 17 -5.81 21.78 -10.13
CA GLY A 17 -5.30 21.75 -11.50
C GLY A 17 -6.44 21.80 -12.52
N PRO A 18 -6.25 22.39 -13.72
CA PRO A 18 -7.30 22.53 -14.73
C PRO A 18 -8.00 21.21 -15.08
N SER A 19 -7.23 20.12 -15.20
CA SER A 19 -7.76 18.78 -15.47
C SER A 19 -8.70 18.25 -14.39
N TYR A 20 -8.56 18.71 -13.15
CA TYR A 20 -9.42 18.33 -12.04
C TYR A 20 -10.62 19.26 -11.85
N ILE A 21 -10.65 20.40 -12.55
CA ILE A 21 -11.77 21.35 -12.56
C ILE A 21 -12.68 21.14 -13.78
N ALA A 22 -12.20 20.42 -14.79
CA ALA A 22 -12.94 20.14 -16.01
C ALA A 22 -14.34 19.53 -15.75
N GLY A 23 -15.34 20.03 -16.47
CA GLY A 23 -16.74 19.56 -16.35
C GLY A 23 -16.90 18.07 -16.63
N GLU A 24 -16.17 17.54 -17.62
CA GLU A 24 -16.20 16.11 -17.97
C GLU A 24 -15.81 15.21 -16.79
N LEU A 25 -14.82 15.60 -15.99
CA LEU A 25 -14.44 14.84 -14.80
C LEU A 25 -15.52 14.91 -13.73
N ALA A 26 -16.15 16.08 -13.54
CA ALA A 26 -17.23 16.25 -12.58
C ALA A 26 -18.43 15.37 -12.95
N GLU A 27 -18.84 15.38 -14.22
CA GLU A 27 -19.91 14.52 -14.75
C GLU A 27 -19.60 13.04 -14.54
N TYR A 28 -18.36 12.61 -14.81
CA TYR A 28 -17.94 11.23 -14.58
C TYR A 28 -18.03 10.83 -13.10
N ILE A 29 -17.56 11.68 -12.18
CA ILE A 29 -17.59 11.42 -10.73
C ILE A 29 -19.04 11.32 -10.24
N GLU A 30 -19.91 12.22 -10.71
CA GLU A 30 -21.34 12.22 -10.39
C GLU A 30 -22.04 10.97 -10.91
N ALA A 31 -21.81 10.59 -12.16
CA ALA A 31 -22.34 9.37 -12.76
C ALA A 31 -21.90 8.12 -12.00
N ARG A 32 -20.68 8.12 -11.45
CA ARG A 32 -20.15 7.04 -10.59
C ARG A 32 -20.64 7.13 -9.15
N LYS A 33 -21.45 8.12 -8.77
CA LYS A 33 -21.90 8.40 -7.39
C LYS A 33 -20.72 8.48 -6.42
N MET A 34 -19.61 9.04 -6.87
CA MET A 34 -18.42 9.31 -6.07
C MET A 34 -18.47 10.75 -5.57
N SER A 35 -17.71 11.06 -4.52
CA SER A 35 -17.52 12.44 -4.07
C SER A 35 -16.15 12.96 -4.48
N HIS A 36 -16.06 14.27 -4.70
CA HIS A 36 -14.82 14.96 -5.03
C HIS A 36 -14.55 16.03 -3.99
N VAL A 37 -13.38 15.97 -3.35
CA VAL A 37 -12.88 16.98 -2.43
C VAL A 37 -11.67 17.62 -3.07
N ARG A 38 -11.64 18.95 -3.05
CA ARG A 38 -10.49 19.72 -3.51
C ARG A 38 -9.72 20.20 -2.29
N GLY A 39 -8.39 20.10 -2.38
CA GLY A 39 -7.52 20.71 -1.38
C GLY A 39 -7.76 22.22 -1.32
N ALA A 40 -7.70 22.79 -0.12
CA ALA A 40 -7.76 24.24 0.03
C ALA A 40 -6.65 24.89 -0.83
N PRO A 41 -6.91 26.05 -1.46
CA PRO A 41 -5.88 26.78 -2.19
C PRO A 41 -4.63 26.98 -1.32
N CYS A 42 -3.45 26.75 -1.90
CA CYS A 42 -2.16 26.88 -1.22
C CYS A 42 -1.97 25.97 0.00
N HIS A 43 -2.64 24.82 0.07
CA HIS A 43 -2.44 23.82 1.14
C HIS A 43 -1.76 22.52 0.60
N PRO A 44 -0.45 22.57 0.29
CA PRO A 44 0.28 21.46 -0.36
C PRO A 44 0.29 20.18 0.49
N GLN A 45 0.22 20.29 1.81
CA GLN A 45 0.17 19.13 2.72
C GLN A 45 -1.01 18.19 2.46
N THR A 46 -2.08 18.69 1.84
CA THR A 46 -3.26 17.88 1.48
C THR A 46 -2.92 16.78 0.46
N GLN A 47 -1.92 17.02 -0.39
CA GLN A 47 -1.47 16.10 -1.44
C GLN A 47 -0.20 15.32 -1.07
N GLY A 48 0.28 15.46 0.18
CA GLY A 48 1.57 14.90 0.60
C GLY A 48 1.70 13.38 0.41
N LYS A 49 0.60 12.61 0.45
CA LYS A 49 0.62 11.16 0.21
C LYS A 49 1.00 10.83 -1.24
N ILE A 50 0.33 11.46 -2.21
CA ILE A 50 0.60 11.20 -3.63
C ILE A 50 1.94 11.82 -4.05
N GLU A 51 2.30 12.98 -3.49
CA GLU A 51 3.61 13.60 -3.70
C GLU A 51 4.74 12.71 -3.19
N ARG A 52 4.62 12.15 -1.98
CA ARG A 52 5.60 11.20 -1.43
C ARG A 52 5.69 9.93 -2.27
N TRP A 53 4.57 9.44 -2.80
CA TRP A 53 4.57 8.31 -3.72
C TRP A 53 5.34 8.63 -5.01
N HIS A 54 5.04 9.78 -5.65
CA HIS A 54 5.76 10.25 -6.83
C HIS A 54 7.27 10.43 -6.57
N GLN A 55 7.64 10.96 -5.42
CA GLN A 55 9.05 11.08 -5.04
C GLN A 55 9.71 9.70 -4.95
N THR A 56 9.04 8.71 -4.34
CA THR A 56 9.57 7.34 -4.22
C THR A 56 9.74 6.68 -5.59
N LEU A 57 8.80 6.89 -6.51
CA LEU A 57 8.87 6.44 -7.90
C LEU A 57 10.09 7.06 -8.61
N LYS A 58 10.18 8.39 -8.60
CA LYS A 58 11.26 9.14 -9.27
C LYS A 58 12.64 8.74 -8.74
N ASN A 59 12.78 8.57 -7.42
CA ASN A 59 14.05 8.17 -6.80
C ASN A 59 14.54 6.79 -7.24
N ARG A 60 13.66 5.94 -7.80
CA ARG A 60 14.04 4.64 -8.34
C ARG A 60 14.22 4.67 -9.84
N ILE A 61 13.27 5.27 -10.56
CA ILE A 61 13.25 5.27 -12.03
C ILE A 61 14.37 6.11 -12.60
N LEU A 62 14.66 7.28 -12.03
CA LEU A 62 15.68 8.20 -12.54
C LEU A 62 17.13 7.71 -12.30
N LEU A 63 17.31 6.53 -11.69
CA LEU A 63 18.62 5.90 -11.53
C LEU A 63 19.12 5.24 -12.82
N GLU A 64 18.23 5.01 -13.78
CA GLU A 64 18.51 4.30 -15.02
C GLU A 64 18.24 5.19 -16.24
N ASN A 65 18.88 4.86 -17.36
CA ASN A 65 18.65 5.53 -18.65
C ASN A 65 17.73 4.67 -19.50
N TYR A 66 16.65 5.26 -20.01
CA TYR A 66 15.70 4.58 -20.89
C TYR A 66 15.84 5.11 -22.31
N PHE A 67 16.12 4.23 -23.25
CA PHE A 67 16.34 4.57 -24.66
C PHE A 67 15.09 4.34 -25.52
N LEU A 68 14.13 3.56 -25.00
CA LEU A 68 12.84 3.30 -25.63
C LEU A 68 11.70 3.59 -24.63
N PRO A 69 10.55 4.14 -25.10
CA PRO A 69 9.39 4.35 -24.23
C PRO A 69 8.88 3.08 -23.55
N GLY A 70 8.89 1.94 -24.26
CA GLY A 70 8.42 0.66 -23.72
C GLY A 70 9.27 0.15 -22.54
N ASP A 71 10.57 0.46 -22.53
CA ASP A 71 11.44 0.08 -21.40
C ASP A 71 11.05 0.85 -20.14
N LEU A 72 10.76 2.16 -20.29
CA LEU A 72 10.31 2.99 -19.17
C LEU A 72 8.95 2.51 -18.63
N GLU A 73 8.01 2.18 -19.51
CA GLU A 73 6.71 1.64 -19.13
C GLU A 73 6.84 0.35 -18.32
N ALA A 74 7.67 -0.60 -18.78
CA ALA A 74 7.93 -1.86 -18.09
C ALA A 74 8.56 -1.64 -16.69
N HIS A 75 9.47 -0.67 -16.56
CA HIS A 75 10.09 -0.36 -15.26
C HIS A 75 9.12 0.34 -14.31
N ILE A 76 8.23 1.20 -14.82
CA ILE A 76 7.13 1.78 -14.03
C ILE A 76 6.22 0.66 -13.52
N GLU A 77 5.82 -0.27 -14.38
CA GLU A 77 4.96 -1.40 -13.99
C GLU A 77 5.62 -2.28 -12.92
N ALA A 78 6.89 -2.66 -13.12
CA ALA A 78 7.65 -3.43 -12.15
C ALA A 78 7.82 -2.68 -10.81
N PHE A 79 7.99 -1.36 -10.85
CA PHE A 79 7.99 -0.54 -9.64
C PHE A 79 6.67 -0.62 -8.90
N VAL A 80 5.54 -0.43 -9.61
CA VAL A 80 4.19 -0.41 -9.02
C VAL A 80 3.89 -1.75 -8.38
N GLU A 81 4.19 -2.85 -9.07
CA GLU A 81 4.00 -4.21 -8.57
C GLU A 81 4.80 -4.44 -7.28
N HIS A 82 6.09 -4.09 -7.30
CA HIS A 82 6.93 -4.20 -6.11
C HIS A 82 6.41 -3.34 -4.94
N TYR A 83 6.05 -2.08 -5.23
CA TYR A 83 5.57 -1.14 -4.21
C TYR A 83 4.29 -1.65 -3.55
N ASN A 84 3.32 -2.13 -4.33
CA ASN A 84 2.01 -2.52 -3.82
C ASN A 84 2.01 -3.91 -3.18
N HIS A 85 2.77 -4.87 -3.71
CA HIS A 85 2.63 -6.28 -3.35
C HIS A 85 3.82 -6.88 -2.60
N GLN A 86 4.99 -6.22 -2.60
CA GLN A 86 6.21 -6.80 -2.02
C GLN A 86 6.83 -5.92 -0.94
N ARG A 87 6.75 -4.60 -1.09
CA ARG A 87 7.37 -3.66 -0.15
C ARG A 87 6.56 -3.58 1.15
N TYR A 88 7.25 -3.72 2.28
CA TYR A 88 6.67 -3.45 3.60
C TYR A 88 6.76 -1.97 3.96
N HIS A 89 5.70 -1.45 4.57
CA HIS A 89 5.63 -0.05 5.00
C HIS A 89 5.44 0.05 6.51
N GLU A 90 6.35 0.74 7.19
CA GLU A 90 6.32 0.91 8.65
C GLU A 90 5.04 1.61 9.12
N SER A 91 4.58 2.62 8.38
CA SER A 91 3.31 3.31 8.63
C SER A 91 2.07 2.39 8.53
N LEU A 92 2.24 1.20 7.95
CA LEU A 92 1.22 0.16 7.83
C LEU A 92 1.56 -1.06 8.71
N ALA A 93 2.30 -0.88 9.81
CA ALA A 93 2.74 -1.98 10.68
C ALA A 93 3.49 -3.10 9.91
N ASN A 94 4.28 -2.70 8.90
CA ASN A 94 5.01 -3.59 8.01
C ASN A 94 4.12 -4.59 7.26
N VAL A 95 2.92 -4.20 6.85
CA VAL A 95 2.17 -4.90 5.81
C VAL A 95 2.37 -4.22 4.45
N THR A 96 2.03 -4.92 3.37
CA THR A 96 2.07 -4.35 2.02
C THR A 96 0.88 -3.41 1.79
N PRO A 97 0.98 -2.41 0.89
CA PRO A 97 -0.15 -1.56 0.55
C PRO A 97 -1.35 -2.35 0.04
N ALA A 98 -1.14 -3.40 -0.77
CA ALA A 98 -2.20 -4.27 -1.24
C ALA A 98 -2.90 -4.98 -0.07
N ASP A 99 -2.16 -5.55 0.89
CA ASP A 99 -2.76 -6.20 2.06
C ASP A 99 -3.59 -5.24 2.91
N ALA A 100 -3.13 -4.00 3.05
CA ALA A 100 -3.90 -2.96 3.73
C ALA A 100 -5.17 -2.62 2.94
N TYR A 101 -5.06 -2.40 1.62
CA TYR A 101 -6.17 -2.05 0.75
C TYR A 101 -7.26 -3.14 0.70
N PHE A 102 -6.85 -4.41 0.60
CA PHE A 102 -7.75 -5.56 0.57
C PHE A 102 -8.24 -5.98 1.98
N GLY A 103 -7.92 -5.23 3.04
CA GLY A 103 -8.39 -5.50 4.40
C GLY A 103 -7.76 -6.74 5.06
N ARG A 104 -6.66 -7.27 4.52
CA ARG A 104 -5.93 -8.44 5.04
C ARG A 104 -5.02 -8.09 6.23
N ALA A 105 -4.70 -6.80 6.42
CA ALA A 105 -3.76 -6.34 7.44
C ALA A 105 -4.08 -6.81 8.88
N PRO A 106 -5.34 -6.73 9.39
CA PRO A 106 -5.63 -7.16 10.76
C PRO A 106 -5.34 -8.64 11.01
N ALA A 107 -5.64 -9.51 10.03
CA ALA A 107 -5.38 -10.93 10.11
C ALA A 107 -3.87 -11.24 10.13
N ILE A 108 -3.10 -10.56 9.27
CA ILE A 108 -1.64 -10.69 9.20
C ILE A 108 -0.99 -10.26 10.52
N ILE A 109 -1.40 -9.11 11.06
CA ILE A 109 -0.87 -8.58 12.33
C ILE A 109 -1.16 -9.54 13.48
N LYS A 110 -2.40 -10.02 13.61
CA LYS A 110 -2.80 -10.98 14.65
C LYS A 110 -2.01 -12.29 14.57
N LEU A 111 -1.77 -12.79 13.36
CA LEU A 111 -0.94 -13.98 13.14
C LEU A 111 0.49 -13.75 13.61
N ARG A 112 1.10 -12.61 13.24
CA ARG A 112 2.46 -12.24 13.66
C ARG A 112 2.59 -12.14 15.17
N GLU A 113 1.62 -11.55 15.86
CA GLU A 113 1.58 -11.48 17.32
C GLU A 113 1.53 -12.87 17.98
N ARG A 114 0.72 -13.78 17.42
CA ARG A 114 0.64 -15.17 17.89
C ARG A 114 1.99 -15.89 17.72
N ILE A 115 2.58 -15.82 16.53
CA ILE A 115 3.89 -16.45 16.24
C ILE A 115 4.96 -15.89 17.17
N LYS A 116 4.98 -14.56 17.37
CA LYS A 116 5.93 -13.89 18.27
C LYS A 116 5.78 -14.40 19.70
N ARG A 117 4.55 -14.54 20.21
CA ARG A 117 4.28 -15.07 21.56
C ARG A 117 4.77 -16.51 21.70
N GLN A 118 4.40 -17.38 20.77
CA GLN A 118 4.84 -18.79 20.75
C GLN A 118 6.37 -18.91 20.70
N THR A 119 7.02 -18.06 19.90
CA THR A 119 8.49 -18.03 19.80
C THR A 119 9.13 -17.63 21.14
N ILE A 120 8.57 -16.65 21.85
CA ILE A 120 9.07 -16.22 23.15
C ILE A 120 8.86 -17.31 24.20
N GLU A 121 7.70 -17.95 24.23
CA GLU A 121 7.39 -19.06 25.14
C GLU A 121 8.35 -20.23 24.92
N HIS A 122 8.57 -20.64 23.67
CA HIS A 122 9.51 -21.70 23.32
C HIS A 122 10.94 -21.39 23.77
N ARG A 123 11.39 -20.13 23.63
CA ARG A 123 12.73 -19.70 24.08
C ARG A 123 12.90 -19.66 25.60
N ARG A 124 11.80 -19.57 26.35
CA ARG A 124 11.82 -19.59 27.82
C ARG A 124 11.87 -21.00 28.39
N LEU A 125 11.64 -22.03 27.58
CA LEU A 125 11.70 -23.42 28.02
C LEU A 125 13.15 -23.84 28.29
N PRO A 126 13.45 -24.49 29.43
CA PRO A 126 14.73 -25.14 29.66
C PRO A 126 15.03 -26.19 28.57
N ALA A 127 16.30 -26.33 28.18
CA ALA A 127 16.77 -27.28 27.16
C ALA A 127 16.19 -28.72 27.26
N PRO A 128 15.98 -29.34 28.44
CA PRO A 128 15.39 -30.67 28.53
C PRO A 128 13.86 -30.74 28.26
N GLN A 129 13.12 -29.63 28.30
CA GLN A 129 11.70 -29.60 27.93
C GLN A 129 11.48 -29.45 26.42
N VAL A 130 12.38 -28.77 25.71
CA VAL A 130 12.31 -28.57 24.25
C VAL A 130 12.39 -29.90 23.49
N ARG A 131 13.27 -30.82 23.90
CA ARG A 131 13.44 -32.15 23.26
C ARG A 131 12.20 -33.05 23.31
N ARG A 132 11.29 -32.86 24.27
CA ARG A 132 10.05 -33.66 24.43
C ARG A 132 8.91 -33.19 23.53
N LEU A 133 8.91 -31.93 23.08
CA LEU A 133 7.86 -31.37 22.22
C LEU A 133 8.12 -31.60 20.73
N THR A 134 9.39 -31.81 20.34
CA THR A 134 9.80 -32.05 18.95
C THR A 134 9.90 -33.54 18.60
N SER A 135 9.49 -34.44 19.51
CA SER A 135 9.67 -35.90 19.39
C SER A 135 8.35 -36.70 19.34
N THR A 136 7.20 -36.04 19.23
CA THR A 136 5.93 -36.71 18.89
C THR A 136 5.84 -36.92 17.37
N PRO A 137 5.55 -38.15 16.90
CA PRO A 137 5.45 -38.49 15.48
C PRO A 137 4.22 -37.87 14.80
#